data_AF-A0A6G3MJT5-F1
#
_entry.id   AF-A0A6G3MJT5-F1
#
_cell.length_a   1.000
_cell.length_b   1.000
_cell.length_c   1.000
_cell.angle_alpha   90.00
_cell.angle_beta   90.00
_cell.angle_gamma   90.00
#
_symmetry.space_group_name_H-M   'P 1'
#
loop_
_entity.id
_entity.type
_entity.pdbx_description
1 polymer ?
#
loop_
_entity_poly.entity_id
_entity_poly.type
_entity_poly.pdbx_seq_one_letter_code
_entity_poly.pdbx_strand_id
1 'polypeptide(L)'
;MASETLVQRESILADVPRTAEETIRKGASNILTGKGGVYIHPGRLEELLKQQETDKSSESYQRFAWEALKKSINGLVNKVNIANIQHVVQELFRENLIRGRYFCILIKSGILTQYIIRAQNNSPIFTHVYAALVSVINTKLPRIGELILRRLIINFRRAYERNDKSTCVNTAKFLAHLANQNVCHELLVLEILTLLLSKPTNDSVEV
;
A
#
# COMPACT_ATOMS: atom_id res chain seq x y z
N MET A 1 23.51 -5.61 44.04
CA MET A 1 22.82 -6.64 43.23
C MET A 1 21.41 -6.24 42.75
N ALA A 2 20.96 -4.98 42.91
CA ALA A 2 19.63 -4.55 42.43
C ALA A 2 19.67 -3.49 41.30
N SER A 3 20.84 -3.19 40.76
CA SER A 3 21.04 -2.08 39.78
C SER A 3 21.35 -2.56 38.36
N GLU A 4 21.61 -3.86 38.16
CA GLU A 4 21.93 -4.42 36.83
C GLU A 4 20.68 -4.89 36.06
N THR A 5 19.53 -5.02 36.72
CA THR A 5 18.30 -5.55 36.12
C THR A 5 17.39 -4.50 35.46
N LEU A 6 17.72 -3.19 35.57
CA LEU A 6 16.95 -2.12 34.92
C LEU A 6 17.53 -1.69 33.56
N VAL A 7 18.82 -1.98 33.30
CA VAL A 7 19.49 -1.62 32.04
C VAL A 7 19.04 -2.51 30.87
N GLN A 8 18.45 -3.69 31.14
CA GLN A 8 17.96 -4.59 30.10
C GLN A 8 16.54 -4.28 29.59
N ARG A 9 15.86 -3.25 30.11
CA ARG A 9 14.52 -2.84 29.61
C ARG A 9 14.54 -1.67 28.62
N GLU A 10 15.67 -1.01 28.40
CA GLU A 10 15.77 0.13 27.45
C GLU A 10 16.20 -0.27 26.02
N SER A 11 16.38 -1.55 25.72
CA SER A 11 16.82 -2.00 24.38
C SER A 11 15.69 -2.17 23.35
N ILE A 12 14.44 -1.77 23.66
CA ILE A 12 13.27 -2.05 22.81
C ILE A 12 12.98 -0.95 21.76
N LEU A 13 13.65 0.21 21.73
CA LEU A 13 13.21 1.32 20.86
C LEU A 13 14.24 1.93 19.89
N ALA A 14 15.25 1.16 19.48
CA ALA A 14 16.00 1.43 18.25
C ALA A 14 15.61 0.44 17.15
N ASP A 15 14.31 0.30 16.88
CA ASP A 15 13.79 -0.60 15.84
C ASP A 15 14.07 -0.03 14.44
N VAL A 16 15.32 -0.05 14.01
CA VAL A 16 15.68 0.18 12.60
C VAL A 16 14.91 -0.87 11.78
N PRO A 17 14.01 -0.46 10.86
CA PRO A 17 13.26 -1.43 10.07
C PRO A 17 14.26 -2.15 9.15
N ARG A 18 14.63 -3.38 9.51
CA ARG A 18 15.62 -4.22 8.80
C ARG A 18 15.35 -4.36 7.29
N THR A 19 14.11 -4.18 6.85
CA THR A 19 13.71 -4.26 5.44
C THR A 19 13.91 -2.95 4.66
N ALA A 20 13.95 -1.79 5.32
CA ALA A 20 14.25 -0.54 4.64
C ALA A 20 15.68 -0.54 4.10
N GLU A 21 16.66 -1.05 4.86
CA GLU A 21 18.06 -1.22 4.46
C GLU A 21 18.25 -2.23 3.30
N GLU A 22 17.45 -3.30 3.25
CA GLU A 22 17.47 -4.23 2.12
C GLU A 22 16.78 -3.69 0.87
N THR A 23 15.76 -2.85 1.04
CA THR A 23 15.13 -2.13 -0.07
C THR A 23 16.05 -1.01 -0.60
N ILE A 24 16.82 -0.39 0.30
CA ILE A 24 17.93 0.53 0.00
C ILE A 24 18.95 -0.16 -0.92
N ARG A 25 19.32 -1.43 -0.65
CA ARG A 25 20.22 -2.23 -1.51
C ARG A 25 19.75 -2.46 -2.94
N LYS A 26 18.44 -2.58 -3.16
CA LYS A 26 17.90 -3.05 -4.47
C LYS A 26 17.26 -1.96 -5.34
N GLY A 27 16.97 -0.76 -4.86
CA GLY A 27 16.09 0.17 -5.60
C GLY A 27 16.26 1.67 -5.40
N ALA A 28 17.41 2.12 -4.88
CA ALA A 28 17.55 3.49 -4.39
C ALA A 28 17.75 4.58 -5.47
N SER A 29 17.83 4.24 -6.76
CA SER A 29 18.38 5.17 -7.77
C SER A 29 17.70 6.53 -7.97
N ASN A 30 16.38 6.59 -7.77
CA ASN A 30 15.58 7.81 -7.95
C ASN A 30 15.17 8.49 -6.62
N ILE A 31 15.78 8.14 -5.48
CA ILE A 31 15.30 8.66 -4.17
C ILE A 31 15.78 10.10 -3.90
N LEU A 32 16.98 10.48 -4.36
CA LEU A 32 17.58 11.77 -4.02
C LEU A 32 17.20 12.93 -4.95
N THR A 33 16.75 12.62 -6.16
CA THR A 33 16.58 13.63 -7.19
C THR A 33 15.09 13.78 -7.49
N GLY A 34 14.57 15.00 -7.36
CA GLY A 34 13.17 15.32 -7.67
C GLY A 34 12.79 14.97 -9.11
N LYS A 35 11.53 15.25 -9.50
CA LYS A 35 11.06 15.02 -10.87
C LYS A 35 12.00 15.69 -11.89
N GLY A 36 12.76 14.88 -12.65
CA GLY A 36 13.79 15.34 -13.61
C GLY A 36 15.24 14.92 -13.26
N GLY A 37 15.44 14.21 -12.17
CA GLY A 37 16.75 13.77 -11.69
C GLY A 37 17.47 12.72 -12.54
N VAL A 38 18.79 12.87 -12.67
CA VAL A 38 19.70 11.83 -13.17
C VAL A 38 19.53 10.58 -12.31
N TYR A 39 19.32 9.43 -12.93
CA TYR A 39 19.31 8.13 -12.27
C TYR A 39 20.68 7.89 -11.62
N ILE A 40 20.72 7.75 -10.30
CA ILE A 40 21.96 7.44 -9.57
C ILE A 40 21.99 5.93 -9.32
N HIS A 41 23.08 5.23 -9.64
CA HIS A 41 23.13 3.78 -9.41
C HIS A 41 23.01 3.42 -7.91
N PRO A 42 22.23 2.40 -7.49
CA PRO A 42 22.00 2.07 -6.08
C PRO A 42 23.27 1.94 -5.22
N GLY A 43 24.34 1.32 -5.73
CA GLY A 43 25.60 1.20 -4.99
C GLY A 43 26.28 2.55 -4.70
N ARG A 44 26.20 3.51 -5.63
CA ARG A 44 26.76 4.86 -5.44
C ARG A 44 25.96 5.67 -4.44
N LEU A 45 24.67 5.39 -4.32
CA LEU A 45 23.81 6.03 -3.34
C LEU A 45 24.07 5.50 -1.92
N GLU A 46 24.32 4.20 -1.76
CA GLU A 46 24.74 3.64 -0.47
C GLU A 46 26.03 4.27 0.04
N GLU A 47 27.00 4.52 -0.84
CA GLU A 47 28.24 5.21 -0.49
C GLU A 47 27.97 6.64 0.01
N LEU A 48 27.09 7.38 -0.67
CA LEU A 48 26.71 8.75 -0.28
C LEU A 48 25.94 8.79 1.04
N LEU A 49 25.10 7.79 1.33
CA LEU A 49 24.32 7.72 2.57
C LEU A 49 25.17 7.32 3.77
N LYS A 50 26.13 6.40 3.59
CA LYS A 50 27.13 6.05 4.60
C LYS A 50 28.01 7.25 4.98
N GLN A 51 28.19 8.20 4.07
CA GLN A 51 28.90 9.45 4.34
C GLN A 51 28.04 10.49 5.10
N GLN A 52 26.71 10.37 5.10
CA GLN A 52 25.77 11.31 5.74
C GLN A 52 25.21 10.82 7.09
N GLU A 53 25.79 9.76 7.67
CA GLU A 53 25.16 8.88 8.66
C GLU A 53 25.03 9.39 10.11
N THR A 54 25.06 10.70 10.38
CA THR A 54 25.17 11.18 11.78
C THR A 54 23.87 11.66 12.43
N ASP A 55 22.77 11.92 11.70
CA ASP A 55 21.55 12.44 12.36
C ASP A 55 20.24 11.85 11.82
N LYS A 56 19.72 10.83 12.52
CA LYS A 56 18.44 10.15 12.23
C LYS A 56 17.22 11.04 12.45
N SER A 57 17.37 12.18 13.12
CA SER A 57 16.31 13.16 13.32
C SER A 57 16.16 14.13 12.15
N SER A 58 17.18 14.20 11.28
CA SER A 58 17.21 15.14 10.16
C SER A 58 16.05 14.95 9.17
N GLU A 59 15.56 16.05 8.63
CA GLU A 59 14.48 16.06 7.63
C GLU A 59 14.87 15.29 6.36
N SER A 60 16.13 15.38 5.94
CA SER A 60 16.68 14.65 4.79
C SER A 60 16.62 13.14 5.01
N TYR A 61 17.00 12.65 6.19
CA TYR A 61 16.91 11.23 6.54
C TYR A 61 15.45 10.75 6.60
N GLN A 62 14.55 11.54 7.19
CA GLN A 62 13.12 11.20 7.23
C GLN A 62 12.50 11.13 5.84
N ARG A 63 12.84 12.07 4.95
CA ARG A 63 12.40 12.08 3.55
C ARG A 63 12.96 10.90 2.77
N PHE A 64 14.23 10.57 2.98
CA PHE A 64 14.86 9.40 2.36
C PHE A 64 14.18 8.09 2.80
N ALA A 65 14.00 7.90 4.12
CA ALA A 65 13.31 6.75 4.69
C ALA A 65 11.86 6.65 4.18
N TRP A 66 11.19 7.79 4.00
CA TRP A 66 9.84 7.86 3.44
C TRP A 66 9.75 7.37 1.98
N GLU A 67 10.67 7.83 1.13
CA GLU A 67 10.73 7.39 -0.26
C GLU A 67 11.10 5.90 -0.39
N ALA A 68 12.02 5.42 0.46
CA ALA A 68 12.37 4.00 0.53
C ALA A 68 11.15 3.15 0.91
N LEU A 69 10.38 3.56 1.92
CA LEU A 69 9.15 2.88 2.33
C LEU A 69 8.12 2.81 1.18
N LYS A 70 7.90 3.93 0.47
CA LYS A 70 7.00 3.95 -0.69
C LYS A 70 7.41 2.96 -1.78
N LYS A 71 8.72 2.88 -2.07
CA LYS A 71 9.26 1.93 -3.06
C LYS A 71 9.15 0.48 -2.58
N SER A 72 9.42 0.21 -1.30
CA SER A 72 9.27 -1.13 -0.69
C SER A 72 7.84 -1.63 -0.87
N ILE A 73 6.86 -0.84 -0.40
CA ILE A 73 5.43 -1.18 -0.49
C ILE A 73 4.99 -1.39 -1.95
N ASN A 74 5.35 -0.46 -2.85
CA ASN A 74 5.01 -0.60 -4.26
C ASN A 74 5.64 -1.86 -4.88
N GLY A 75 6.89 -2.17 -4.51
CA GLY A 75 7.58 -3.38 -4.95
C GLY A 75 6.91 -4.66 -4.46
N LEU A 76 6.50 -4.70 -3.19
CA LEU A 76 5.77 -5.83 -2.59
C LEU A 76 4.41 -6.03 -3.26
N VAL A 77 3.63 -4.95 -3.42
CA VAL A 77 2.31 -5.01 -4.07
C VAL A 77 2.40 -5.48 -5.52
N ASN A 78 3.40 -5.04 -6.29
CA ASN A 78 3.52 -5.45 -7.70
C ASN A 78 4.01 -6.89 -7.87
N LYS A 79 4.64 -7.49 -6.84
CA LYS A 79 5.19 -8.86 -6.89
C LYS A 79 4.24 -9.89 -6.29
N VAL A 80 3.11 -9.47 -5.72
CA VAL A 80 2.19 -10.38 -5.03
C VAL A 80 1.53 -11.33 -6.03
N ASN A 81 1.51 -12.61 -5.68
CA ASN A 81 0.83 -13.68 -6.42
C ASN A 81 0.30 -14.73 -5.42
N ILE A 82 -0.45 -15.70 -5.94
CA ILE A 82 -1.07 -16.76 -5.12
C ILE A 82 -0.03 -17.54 -4.31
N ALA A 83 1.14 -17.84 -4.90
CA ALA A 83 2.17 -18.66 -4.27
C ALA A 83 2.95 -17.93 -3.17
N ASN A 84 3.12 -16.61 -3.26
CA ASN A 84 3.97 -15.82 -2.37
C ASN A 84 3.22 -14.89 -1.42
N ILE A 85 1.89 -14.83 -1.48
CA ILE A 85 1.08 -13.87 -0.72
C ILE A 85 1.37 -13.92 0.79
N GLN A 86 1.60 -15.11 1.36
CA GLN A 86 1.94 -15.26 2.78
C GLN A 86 3.25 -14.53 3.14
N HIS A 87 4.28 -14.68 2.30
CA HIS A 87 5.56 -14.01 2.50
C HIS A 87 5.44 -12.51 2.33
N VAL A 88 4.76 -12.06 1.27
CA VAL A 88 4.51 -10.64 0.99
C VAL A 88 3.78 -9.98 2.15
N VAL A 89 2.76 -10.64 2.71
CA VAL A 89 2.04 -10.15 3.89
C VAL A 89 2.98 -9.99 5.09
N GLN A 90 3.82 -10.99 5.37
CA GLN A 90 4.77 -10.92 6.49
C GLN A 90 5.76 -9.77 6.32
N GLU A 91 6.31 -9.59 5.11
CA GLU A 91 7.19 -8.46 4.79
C GLU A 91 6.45 -7.12 4.93
N LEU A 92 5.22 -7.03 4.43
CA LEU A 92 4.41 -5.82 4.51
C LEU A 92 4.08 -5.41 5.95
N PHE A 93 3.89 -6.37 6.86
CA PHE A 93 3.67 -6.08 8.28
C PHE A 93 4.97 -5.81 9.06
N ARG A 94 6.12 -6.29 8.57
CA ARG A 94 7.44 -5.87 9.08
C ARG A 94 7.75 -4.43 8.66
N GLU A 95 7.28 -4.02 7.48
CA GLU A 95 7.29 -2.62 7.11
C GLU A 95 6.46 -1.81 8.09
N ASN A 96 7.01 -0.67 8.51
CA ASN A 96 6.46 0.14 9.58
C ASN A 96 5.24 0.96 9.10
N LEU A 97 4.14 0.27 8.78
CA LEU A 97 2.89 0.84 8.26
C LEU A 97 2.28 1.90 9.20
N ILE A 98 2.64 1.88 10.49
CA ILE A 98 2.04 2.68 11.56
C ILE A 98 2.99 3.76 12.13
N ARG A 99 4.27 3.85 11.71
CA ARG A 99 5.26 4.74 12.37
C ARG A 99 4.82 6.22 12.42
N GLY A 100 4.56 6.73 13.64
CA GLY A 100 4.59 8.15 14.03
C GLY A 100 3.28 8.96 13.86
N ARG A 101 3.08 9.94 14.78
CA ARG A 101 2.00 10.95 14.94
C ARG A 101 0.88 10.89 13.90
N TYR A 102 -0.37 10.71 14.37
CA TYR A 102 -1.66 10.61 13.65
C TYR A 102 -1.75 11.15 12.20
N PHE A 103 -1.10 12.27 11.86
CA PHE A 103 -0.96 12.78 10.49
C PHE A 103 -0.16 11.87 9.54
N CYS A 104 0.94 11.26 10.00
CA CYS A 104 1.77 10.34 9.21
C CYS A 104 1.08 8.98 8.99
N ILE A 105 0.24 8.54 9.93
CA ILE A 105 -0.59 7.33 9.81
C ILE A 105 -1.61 7.47 8.67
N LEU A 106 -2.23 8.64 8.53
CA LEU A 106 -3.19 8.92 7.45
C LEU A 106 -2.51 8.94 6.07
N ILE A 107 -1.33 9.55 5.97
CA ILE A 107 -0.58 9.60 4.69
C ILE A 107 -0.07 8.21 4.30
N LYS A 108 0.45 7.42 5.25
CA LYS A 108 0.93 6.03 5.04
C LYS A 108 -0.16 5.09 4.56
N SER A 109 -1.30 5.08 5.27
CA SER A 109 -2.46 4.27 4.90
C SER A 109 -3.01 4.66 3.53
N GLY A 110 -2.97 5.97 3.22
CA GLY A 110 -3.34 6.51 1.93
C GLY A 110 -2.45 6.03 0.78
N ILE A 111 -1.16 5.81 1.02
CA ILE A 111 -0.19 5.34 0.02
C ILE A 111 -0.35 3.85 -0.27
N LEU A 112 -0.45 3.02 0.77
CA LEU A 112 -0.68 1.59 0.60
C LEU A 112 -1.96 1.35 -0.21
N THR A 113 -3.04 2.02 0.20
CA THR A 113 -4.32 2.00 -0.52
C THR A 113 -4.16 2.43 -1.98
N GLN A 114 -3.41 3.51 -2.22
CA GLN A 114 -3.18 4.03 -3.57
C GLN A 114 -2.40 3.03 -4.44
N TYR A 115 -1.39 2.36 -3.89
CA TYR A 115 -0.61 1.37 -4.63
C TYR A 115 -1.42 0.12 -4.93
N ILE A 116 -2.20 -0.39 -3.99
CA ILE A 116 -3.08 -1.54 -4.22
C ILE A 116 -4.09 -1.25 -5.33
N ILE A 117 -4.80 -0.11 -5.25
CA ILE A 117 -5.80 0.27 -6.27
C ILE A 117 -5.13 0.48 -7.64
N ARG A 118 -3.94 1.11 -7.69
CA ARG A 118 -3.19 1.28 -8.95
C ARG A 118 -2.73 -0.05 -9.53
N ALA A 119 -2.19 -0.93 -8.71
CA ALA A 119 -1.72 -2.24 -9.14
C ALA A 119 -2.88 -3.09 -9.67
N GLN A 120 -4.05 -3.04 -9.03
CA GLN A 120 -5.25 -3.71 -9.51
C GLN A 120 -5.75 -3.13 -10.83
N ASN A 121 -5.81 -1.79 -10.98
CA ASN A 121 -6.18 -1.16 -12.25
C ASN A 121 -5.21 -1.48 -13.38
N ASN A 122 -3.91 -1.58 -13.09
CA ASN A 122 -2.90 -1.95 -14.08
C ASN A 122 -2.91 -3.45 -14.40
N SER A 123 -3.45 -4.29 -13.51
CA SER A 123 -3.42 -5.75 -13.66
C SER A 123 -4.68 -6.40 -13.08
N PRO A 124 -5.86 -6.18 -13.70
CA PRO A 124 -7.15 -6.62 -13.18
C PRO A 124 -7.34 -8.15 -13.23
N ILE A 125 -6.46 -8.87 -13.91
CA ILE A 125 -6.39 -10.34 -13.91
C ILE A 125 -6.10 -10.85 -12.48
N PHE A 126 -5.27 -10.15 -11.71
CA PHE A 126 -4.88 -10.53 -10.35
C PHE A 126 -5.77 -9.94 -9.24
N THR A 127 -6.96 -9.43 -9.58
CA THR A 127 -7.88 -8.78 -8.62
C THR A 127 -8.17 -9.66 -7.39
N HIS A 128 -8.33 -10.97 -7.58
CA HIS A 128 -8.54 -11.93 -6.50
C HIS A 128 -7.36 -12.00 -5.52
N VAL A 129 -6.11 -11.88 -6.01
CA VAL A 129 -4.90 -11.83 -5.17
C VAL A 129 -4.86 -10.53 -4.37
N TYR A 130 -5.15 -9.39 -5.01
CA TYR A 130 -5.22 -8.11 -4.30
C TYR A 130 -6.32 -8.10 -3.25
N ALA A 131 -7.49 -8.70 -3.51
CA ALA A 131 -8.55 -8.83 -2.53
C ALA A 131 -8.16 -9.71 -1.34
N ALA A 132 -7.46 -10.83 -1.58
CA ALA A 132 -6.92 -11.67 -0.51
C ALA A 132 -5.86 -10.93 0.32
N LEU A 133 -5.01 -10.11 -0.31
CA LEU A 133 -4.05 -9.27 0.40
C LEU A 133 -4.77 -8.27 1.30
N VAL A 134 -5.80 -7.59 0.76
CA VAL A 134 -6.62 -6.64 1.50
C VAL A 134 -7.37 -7.31 2.65
N SER A 135 -7.89 -8.52 2.47
CA SER A 135 -8.60 -9.23 3.55
C SER A 135 -7.70 -9.53 4.73
N VAL A 136 -6.48 -10.00 4.48
CA VAL A 136 -5.49 -10.23 5.54
C VAL A 136 -5.10 -8.92 6.22
N ILE A 137 -4.87 -7.84 5.46
CA ILE A 137 -4.62 -6.50 6.03
C ILE A 137 -5.78 -6.04 6.90
N ASN A 138 -7.03 -6.24 6.46
CA ASN A 138 -8.24 -5.83 7.14
C ASN A 138 -8.38 -6.51 8.53
N THR A 139 -7.92 -7.75 8.68
CA THR A 139 -7.96 -8.45 9.99
C THR A 139 -7.10 -7.79 11.07
N LYS A 140 -6.04 -7.06 10.69
CA LYS A 140 -5.12 -6.39 11.62
C LYS A 140 -5.33 -4.88 11.66
N LEU A 141 -5.68 -4.29 10.52
CA LEU A 141 -5.77 -2.84 10.28
C LEU A 141 -7.08 -2.51 9.55
N PRO A 142 -8.25 -2.62 10.20
CA PRO A 142 -9.55 -2.47 9.55
C PRO A 142 -9.77 -1.07 8.94
N ARG A 143 -9.14 -0.04 9.52
CA ARG A 143 -9.18 1.33 8.95
C ARG A 143 -8.60 1.41 7.53
N ILE A 144 -7.64 0.53 7.19
CA ILE A 144 -7.08 0.48 5.84
C ILE A 144 -8.06 -0.17 4.87
N GLY A 145 -8.73 -1.26 5.27
CA GLY A 145 -9.80 -1.88 4.50
C GLY A 145 -10.94 -0.90 4.22
N GLU A 146 -11.38 -0.17 5.25
CA GLU A 146 -12.38 0.89 5.12
C GLU A 146 -11.95 1.99 4.14
N LEU A 147 -10.70 2.46 4.22
CA LEU A 147 -10.17 3.48 3.32
C LEU A 147 -10.12 3.01 1.85
N ILE A 148 -9.73 1.74 1.63
CA ILE A 148 -9.74 1.11 0.29
C ILE A 148 -11.17 1.09 -0.25
N LEU A 149 -12.13 0.58 0.54
CA LEU A 149 -13.53 0.49 0.14
C LEU A 149 -14.11 1.87 -0.21
N ARG A 150 -13.93 2.88 0.66
CA ARG A 150 -14.40 4.25 0.40
C ARG A 150 -13.85 4.80 -0.92
N ARG A 151 -12.56 4.57 -1.21
CA ARG A 151 -11.94 5.03 -2.46
C ARG A 151 -12.44 4.27 -3.68
N LEU A 152 -12.64 2.96 -3.58
CA LEU A 152 -13.20 2.15 -4.67
C LEU A 152 -14.64 2.60 -4.98
N ILE A 153 -15.47 2.85 -3.98
CA ILE A 153 -16.84 3.36 -4.18
C ILE A 153 -16.82 4.73 -4.89
N ILE A 154 -15.96 5.65 -4.45
CA ILE A 154 -15.81 6.96 -5.11
C ILE A 154 -15.29 6.81 -6.54
N ASN A 155 -14.33 5.91 -6.78
CA ASN A 155 -13.80 5.65 -8.11
C ASN A 155 -14.87 5.07 -9.04
N PHE A 156 -15.68 4.13 -8.55
CA PHE A 156 -16.79 3.55 -9.29
C PHE A 156 -17.82 4.61 -9.66
N ARG A 157 -18.28 5.41 -8.68
CA ARG A 157 -19.25 6.50 -8.93
C ARG A 157 -18.74 7.49 -9.98
N ARG A 158 -17.49 7.93 -9.86
CA ARG A 158 -16.87 8.86 -10.82
C ARG A 158 -16.66 8.23 -12.20
N ALA A 159 -16.37 6.93 -12.27
CA ALA A 159 -16.25 6.22 -13.54
C ALA A 159 -17.63 6.10 -14.21
N TYR A 160 -18.67 5.77 -13.43
CA TYR A 160 -20.04 5.68 -13.89
C TYR A 160 -20.57 7.03 -14.40
N GLU A 161 -20.39 8.11 -13.64
CA GLU A 161 -20.77 9.47 -14.04
C GLU A 161 -20.07 9.95 -15.33
N ARG A 162 -18.85 9.44 -15.60
CA ARG A 162 -18.07 9.77 -16.80
C ARG A 162 -18.24 8.77 -17.94
N ASN A 163 -19.07 7.75 -17.76
CA ASN A 163 -19.22 6.62 -18.70
C ASN A 163 -17.89 5.92 -19.02
N ASP A 164 -16.96 5.86 -18.05
CA ASP A 164 -15.70 5.13 -18.18
C ASP A 164 -15.92 3.66 -17.83
N LYS A 165 -16.35 2.90 -18.83
CA LYS A 165 -16.64 1.46 -18.72
C LYS A 165 -15.47 0.65 -18.17
N SER A 166 -14.26 0.88 -18.67
CA SER A 166 -13.07 0.10 -18.27
C SER A 166 -12.81 0.24 -16.77
N THR A 167 -12.84 1.48 -16.26
CA THR A 167 -12.68 1.73 -14.82
C THR A 167 -13.86 1.19 -14.01
N CYS A 168 -15.09 1.27 -14.53
CA CYS A 168 -16.26 0.67 -13.90
C CYS A 168 -16.10 -0.85 -13.73
N VAL A 169 -15.81 -1.59 -14.80
CA VAL A 169 -15.59 -3.05 -14.77
C VAL A 169 -14.49 -3.41 -13.78
N ASN A 170 -13.34 -2.74 -13.86
CA ASN A 170 -12.20 -3.03 -12.97
C ASN A 170 -12.54 -2.78 -11.50
N THR A 171 -13.24 -1.69 -11.20
CA THR A 171 -13.61 -1.32 -9.83
C THR A 171 -14.72 -2.23 -9.29
N ALA A 172 -15.74 -2.54 -10.10
CA ALA A 172 -16.82 -3.45 -9.75
C ALA A 172 -16.29 -4.86 -9.47
N LYS A 173 -15.40 -5.38 -10.34
CA LYS A 173 -14.71 -6.65 -10.14
C LYS A 173 -13.94 -6.67 -8.82
N PHE A 174 -13.28 -5.57 -8.46
CA PHE A 174 -12.54 -5.50 -7.20
C PHE A 174 -13.49 -5.50 -5.99
N LEU A 175 -14.55 -4.71 -6.03
CA LEU A 175 -15.58 -4.70 -4.98
C LEU A 175 -16.24 -6.08 -4.81
N ALA A 176 -16.51 -6.80 -5.90
CA ALA A 176 -17.05 -8.16 -5.86
C ALA A 176 -16.08 -9.13 -5.17
N HIS A 177 -14.78 -9.09 -5.49
CA HIS A 177 -13.80 -9.93 -4.80
C HIS A 177 -13.61 -9.55 -3.32
N LEU A 178 -13.76 -8.27 -2.95
CA LEU A 178 -13.74 -7.84 -1.55
C LEU A 178 -14.96 -8.34 -0.77
N ALA A 179 -16.14 -8.37 -1.40
CA ALA A 179 -17.34 -8.98 -0.83
C ALA A 179 -17.14 -10.49 -0.64
N ASN A 180 -16.59 -11.19 -1.64
CA ASN A 180 -16.27 -12.63 -1.53
C ASN A 180 -15.29 -12.94 -0.37
N GLN A 181 -14.46 -11.97 0.02
CA GLN A 181 -13.50 -12.08 1.11
C GLN A 181 -14.06 -11.56 2.45
N ASN A 182 -15.35 -11.22 2.52
CA ASN A 182 -16.01 -10.64 3.69
C ASN A 182 -15.34 -9.35 4.21
N VAL A 183 -14.74 -8.56 3.31
CA VAL A 183 -14.15 -7.25 3.66
C VAL A 183 -15.23 -6.16 3.66
N CYS A 184 -16.24 -6.28 2.80
CA CYS A 184 -17.44 -5.46 2.80
C CYS A 184 -18.70 -6.32 2.82
N HIS A 185 -19.79 -5.71 3.28
CA HIS A 185 -21.12 -6.31 3.27
C HIS A 185 -21.64 -6.35 1.82
N GLU A 186 -22.29 -7.45 1.46
CA GLU A 186 -22.92 -7.71 0.16
C GLU A 186 -23.99 -6.68 -0.25
N LEU A 187 -24.56 -5.93 0.70
CA LEU A 187 -25.46 -4.81 0.40
C LEU A 187 -24.83 -3.81 -0.56
N LEU A 188 -23.51 -3.57 -0.46
CA LEU A 188 -22.79 -2.69 -1.37
C LEU A 188 -22.86 -3.19 -2.83
N VAL A 189 -22.76 -4.50 -3.04
CA VAL A 189 -22.84 -5.11 -4.37
C VAL A 189 -24.25 -4.97 -4.93
N LEU A 190 -25.27 -5.18 -4.09
CA LEU A 190 -26.68 -5.02 -4.48
C LEU A 190 -27.00 -3.57 -4.86
N GLU A 191 -26.49 -2.59 -4.13
CA GLU A 191 -26.65 -1.17 -4.47
C GLU A 191 -26.01 -0.83 -5.82
N ILE A 192 -24.83 -1.36 -6.11
CA ILE A 192 -24.15 -1.18 -7.40
C ILE A 192 -24.95 -1.80 -8.54
N LEU A 193 -25.44 -3.03 -8.38
CA LEU A 193 -26.28 -3.70 -9.38
C LEU A 193 -27.59 -2.93 -9.63
N THR A 194 -28.22 -2.44 -8.55
CA THR A 194 -29.45 -1.63 -8.64
C THR A 194 -29.19 -0.35 -9.41
N LEU A 195 -28.05 0.32 -9.19
CA LEU A 195 -27.66 1.51 -9.94
C LEU A 195 -27.48 1.21 -11.43
N LEU A 196 -26.71 0.18 -11.77
CA LEU A 196 -26.41 -0.22 -13.15
C LEU A 196 -27.67 -0.63 -13.93
N LEU A 197 -28.58 -1.35 -13.27
CA LEU A 197 -29.81 -1.87 -13.89
C LEU A 197 -30.99 -0.90 -13.84
N SER A 198 -30.87 0.23 -13.14
CA SER A 198 -31.95 1.23 -13.05
C SER A 198 -32.33 1.83 -14.41
N LYS A 199 -31.35 2.00 -15.31
CA LYS A 199 -31.52 2.49 -16.68
C LYS A 199 -30.57 1.69 -17.59
N PRO A 200 -30.96 0.48 -18.00
CA PRO A 200 -30.05 -0.45 -18.67
C PRO A 200 -29.65 0.07 -20.05
N THR A 201 -28.35 0.22 -20.23
CA THR A 201 -27.62 0.40 -21.49
C THR A 201 -26.74 -0.83 -21.73
N ASN A 202 -26.28 -1.04 -22.96
CA ASN A 202 -25.37 -2.16 -23.28
C ASN A 202 -24.13 -2.17 -22.37
N ASP A 203 -23.54 -1.00 -22.10
CA ASP A 203 -22.36 -0.90 -21.24
C ASP A 203 -22.68 -1.14 -19.77
N SER A 204 -23.79 -0.61 -19.24
CA SER A 204 -24.16 -0.83 -17.84
C SER A 204 -24.59 -2.27 -17.53
N VAL A 205 -25.06 -3.01 -18.55
CA VAL A 205 -25.43 -4.43 -18.41
C VAL A 205 -24.19 -5.33 -18.51
N GLU A 206 -23.16 -4.90 -19.26
CA GLU A 206 -21.88 -5.61 -19.34
C GLU A 206 -21.02 -5.44 -18.07
N VAL A 207 -21.08 -4.26 -17.45
CA VAL A 207 -20.43 -3.96 -16.15
C VAL A 207 -21.05 -4.79 -15.03
#